data_AF-A0A1I2F242-F1
#
_entry.id   AF-A0A1I2F242-F1
#
_cell.length_a   1.000
_cell.length_b   1.000
_cell.length_c   1.000
_cell.angle_alpha   90.00
_cell.angle_beta   90.00
_cell.angle_gamma   90.00
#
_symmetry.space_group_name_H-M   'P 1'
#
loop_
_entity.id
_entity.type
_entity.pdbx_description
1 polymer ?
#
loop_
_entity_poly.entity_id
_entity_poly.type
_entity_poly.pdbx_seq_one_letter_code
_entity_poly.pdbx_strand_id
1 'polypeptide(L)'
;MRTMRILRVVLVSFFFQENVFGTAIVYNGFECRSAISANDITPTDIPVQSRFEVIEDVGDGVFRLSLTGGIPRFINNNPNVCIDSATAIGYSGIPDVDGLPKRRESIDATAYFNGRELVIVVSSMFTDLSARREPLSSFNTSLILPITNTLIFQFNPQAFLFSLKKIIHNRGFTHTSGATNSIIPFRETVLPSFNEIPQDTPRILTPASSIEYTLE
;
A
#
# COMPACT_ATOMS: atom_id res chain seq x y z
N MET A 1 -7.71 18.18 -59.12
CA MET A 1 -8.35 17.27 -58.15
C MET A 1 -7.40 16.28 -57.46
N ARG A 2 -6.08 16.55 -57.36
CA ARG A 2 -5.11 15.64 -56.69
C ARG A 2 -4.62 16.17 -55.33
N THR A 3 -4.59 17.49 -55.15
CA THR A 3 -4.15 18.18 -53.92
C THR A 3 -5.17 18.14 -52.78
N MET A 4 -6.49 18.12 -53.06
CA MET A 4 -7.53 17.99 -52.02
C MET A 4 -7.62 16.59 -51.39
N ARG A 5 -7.11 15.54 -52.06
CA ARG A 5 -7.09 14.18 -51.48
C ARG A 5 -5.97 13.99 -50.47
N ILE A 6 -4.82 14.64 -50.69
CA ILE A 6 -3.67 14.58 -49.77
C ILE A 6 -4.00 15.29 -48.45
N LEU A 7 -4.73 16.42 -48.50
CA LEU A 7 -5.15 17.15 -47.30
C LEU A 7 -6.12 16.34 -46.42
N ARG A 8 -6.98 15.51 -47.02
CA ARG A 8 -7.91 14.63 -46.27
C ARG A 8 -7.20 13.46 -45.59
N VAL A 9 -6.08 12.96 -46.14
CA VAL A 9 -5.31 11.89 -45.51
C VAL A 9 -4.48 12.42 -44.35
N VAL A 10 -3.92 13.63 -44.47
CA VAL A 10 -3.13 14.26 -43.39
C VAL A 10 -4.00 14.65 -42.18
N LEU A 11 -5.26 15.06 -42.39
CA LEU A 11 -6.16 15.40 -41.27
C LEU A 11 -6.63 14.18 -40.47
N VAL A 12 -6.74 13.00 -41.10
CA VAL A 12 -7.19 11.76 -40.42
C VAL A 12 -6.05 11.12 -39.64
N SER A 13 -4.78 11.33 -40.03
CA SER A 13 -3.62 10.85 -39.29
C SER A 13 -3.32 11.60 -37.98
N PHE A 14 -3.97 12.74 -37.71
CA PHE A 14 -3.83 13.45 -36.43
C PHE A 14 -4.81 13.00 -35.34
N PHE A 15 -5.79 12.16 -35.67
CA PHE A 15 -6.77 11.63 -34.68
C PHE A 15 -6.34 10.34 -33.98
N PHE A 16 -5.18 9.79 -34.35
CA PHE A 16 -4.56 8.64 -33.68
C PHE A 16 -3.28 9.04 -32.95
N GLN A 17 -3.29 10.19 -32.27
CA GLN A 17 -2.35 10.35 -31.17
C GLN A 17 -2.85 9.45 -30.04
N GLU A 18 -2.12 8.35 -29.85
CA GLU A 18 -2.25 7.43 -28.74
C GLU A 18 -2.38 8.24 -27.45
N ASN A 19 -3.58 8.27 -26.87
CA ASN A 19 -3.68 8.63 -25.48
C ASN A 19 -3.04 7.48 -24.70
N VAL A 20 -1.75 7.58 -24.44
CA VAL A 20 -1.13 6.85 -23.33
C VAL A 20 -1.70 7.47 -22.07
N PHE A 21 -2.96 7.14 -21.77
CA PHE A 21 -3.48 7.26 -20.43
C PHE A 21 -2.72 6.21 -19.64
N GLY A 22 -1.60 6.61 -19.01
CA GLY A 22 -0.97 5.77 -18.01
C GLY A 22 -2.03 5.48 -16.96
N THR A 23 -2.54 4.25 -16.97
CA THR A 23 -3.61 3.81 -16.06
C THR A 23 -3.00 3.33 -14.76
N ALA A 24 -1.68 3.14 -14.69
CA ALA A 24 -0.99 2.78 -13.48
C ALA A 24 0.38 3.45 -13.35
N ILE A 25 0.86 3.50 -12.11
CA ILE A 25 2.28 3.67 -11.81
C ILE A 25 2.80 2.38 -11.18
N VAL A 26 3.98 1.94 -11.61
CA VAL A 26 4.55 0.66 -11.16
C VAL A 26 5.99 0.77 -10.69
N TYR A 27 6.34 -0.05 -9.70
CA TYR A 27 7.71 -0.27 -9.25
C TYR A 27 7.98 -1.76 -9.11
N ASN A 28 8.98 -2.25 -9.84
CA ASN A 28 9.41 -3.63 -9.80
C ASN A 28 10.48 -3.82 -8.72
N GLY A 29 10.35 -4.88 -7.92
CA GLY A 29 11.30 -5.23 -6.87
C GLY A 29 11.12 -6.66 -6.40
N PHE A 30 11.55 -6.93 -5.17
CA PHE A 30 11.47 -8.25 -4.56
C PHE A 30 10.70 -8.20 -3.24
N GLU A 31 10.00 -9.27 -2.90
CA GLU A 31 9.19 -9.33 -1.68
C GLU A 31 10.06 -9.28 -0.41
N CYS A 32 9.58 -8.62 0.65
CA CYS A 32 10.25 -8.61 1.94
C CYS A 32 10.22 -10.00 2.61
N ARG A 33 11.36 -10.42 3.18
CA ARG A 33 11.47 -11.69 3.93
C ARG A 33 10.55 -11.75 5.14
N SER A 34 10.41 -10.62 5.86
CA SER A 34 9.49 -10.48 6.99
C SER A 34 8.74 -9.18 6.89
N ALA A 35 7.43 -9.27 6.68
CA ALA A 35 6.54 -8.12 6.61
C ALA A 35 6.27 -7.49 7.99
N ILE A 36 6.37 -8.28 9.06
CA ILE A 36 6.00 -7.87 10.42
C ILE A 36 7.14 -7.12 11.12
N SER A 37 8.37 -7.62 10.97
CA SER A 37 9.55 -7.06 11.66
C SER A 37 9.87 -5.67 11.12
N ALA A 38 9.70 -4.62 11.94
CA ALA A 38 9.78 -3.22 11.56
C ALA A 38 11.10 -2.84 10.84
N ASN A 39 12.19 -3.51 11.21
CA ASN A 39 13.56 -3.20 10.82
C ASN A 39 14.17 -4.23 9.86
N ASP A 40 13.47 -5.33 9.55
CA ASP A 40 13.91 -6.29 8.55
C ASP A 40 13.45 -5.83 7.16
N ILE A 41 14.43 -5.43 6.35
CA ILE A 41 14.25 -5.04 4.95
C ILE A 41 15.03 -5.95 4.01
N THR A 42 15.24 -7.19 4.43
CA THR A 42 15.91 -8.20 3.61
C THR A 42 14.97 -8.59 2.46
N PRO A 43 15.33 -8.31 1.19
CA PRO A 43 14.57 -8.82 0.07
C PRO A 43 14.73 -10.33 -0.03
N THR A 44 13.69 -10.99 -0.53
CA THR A 44 13.74 -12.38 -0.99
C THR A 44 14.17 -12.43 -2.45
N ASP A 45 14.21 -13.62 -3.04
CA ASP A 45 14.41 -13.80 -4.48
C ASP A 45 13.08 -13.84 -5.27
N ILE A 46 11.96 -13.51 -4.62
CA ILE A 46 10.62 -13.55 -5.23
C ILE A 46 10.32 -12.18 -5.87
N PRO A 47 10.26 -12.08 -7.21
CA PRO A 47 9.94 -10.82 -7.87
C PRO A 47 8.48 -10.44 -7.63
N VAL A 48 8.23 -9.16 -7.39
CA VAL A 48 6.88 -8.60 -7.22
C VAL A 48 6.85 -7.17 -7.74
N GLN A 49 5.69 -6.74 -8.23
CA GLN A 49 5.45 -5.39 -8.72
C GLN A 49 4.51 -4.66 -7.77
N SER A 50 4.95 -3.53 -7.22
CA SER A 50 4.06 -2.55 -6.59
C SER A 50 3.35 -1.80 -7.71
N ARG A 51 2.03 -1.99 -7.85
CA ARG A 51 1.23 -1.37 -8.92
C ARG A 51 0.07 -0.61 -8.30
N PHE A 52 0.02 0.69 -8.57
CA PHE A 52 -1.12 1.54 -8.29
C PHE A 52 -1.86 1.83 -9.58
N GLU A 53 -3.04 1.25 -9.75
CA GLU A 53 -3.87 1.39 -10.93
C GLU A 53 -5.05 2.34 -10.66
N VAL A 54 -5.35 3.26 -11.57
CA VAL A 54 -6.46 4.20 -11.46
C VAL A 54 -7.78 3.45 -11.66
N ILE A 55 -8.62 3.46 -10.62
CA ILE A 55 -9.99 2.95 -10.66
C ILE A 55 -10.94 4.07 -11.11
N GLU A 56 -10.75 5.27 -10.57
CA GLU A 56 -11.67 6.39 -10.75
C GLU A 56 -10.91 7.73 -10.67
N ASP A 57 -11.17 8.62 -11.63
CA ASP A 57 -10.83 10.05 -11.53
C ASP A 57 -12.02 10.78 -10.89
N VAL A 58 -11.81 11.29 -9.68
CA VAL A 58 -12.84 11.97 -8.88
C VAL A 58 -12.93 13.46 -9.26
N GLY A 59 -11.95 13.98 -9.99
CA GLY A 59 -11.79 15.41 -10.27
C GLY A 59 -10.88 16.13 -9.26
N ASP A 60 -10.53 17.38 -9.58
CA ASP A 60 -9.67 18.24 -8.76
C ASP A 60 -8.30 17.62 -8.38
N GLY A 61 -7.79 16.72 -9.23
CA GLY A 61 -6.54 16.00 -9.01
C GLY A 61 -6.66 14.85 -8.01
N VAL A 62 -7.85 14.45 -7.60
CA VAL A 62 -8.09 13.32 -6.70
C VAL A 62 -8.43 12.06 -7.50
N PHE A 63 -7.79 10.94 -7.14
CA PHE A 63 -7.98 9.65 -7.79
C PHE A 63 -8.24 8.56 -6.76
N ARG A 64 -9.09 7.59 -7.10
CA ARG A 64 -9.15 6.31 -6.40
C ARG A 64 -8.31 5.31 -7.16
N LEU A 65 -7.44 4.62 -6.43
CA LEU A 65 -6.48 3.68 -6.97
C LEU A 65 -6.70 2.29 -6.38
N SER A 66 -6.30 1.26 -7.11
CA SER A 66 -6.14 -0.12 -6.63
C SER A 66 -4.64 -0.38 -6.46
N LEU A 67 -4.22 -0.74 -5.25
CA LEU A 67 -2.87 -1.21 -4.99
C LEU A 67 -2.84 -2.74 -5.09
N THR A 68 -1.95 -3.26 -5.92
CA THR A 68 -1.56 -4.69 -5.97
C THR A 68 -0.06 -4.87 -5.69
N GLY A 69 0.31 -6.06 -5.22
CA GLY A 69 1.70 -6.48 -4.99
C GLY A 69 2.37 -5.90 -3.73
N GLY A 70 2.03 -4.67 -3.31
CA GLY A 70 2.47 -4.10 -2.02
C GLY A 70 3.18 -2.76 -2.15
N ILE A 71 3.78 -2.28 -1.06
CA ILE A 71 4.49 -0.98 -1.00
C ILE A 71 5.99 -1.21 -0.76
N PRO A 72 6.90 -0.46 -1.41
CA PRO A 72 8.32 -0.52 -1.12
C PRO A 72 8.59 -0.08 0.33
N ARG A 73 9.44 -0.85 0.97
CA ARG A 73 9.82 -0.73 2.36
C ARG A 73 11.32 -0.54 2.46
N PHE A 74 11.70 0.45 3.26
CA PHE A 74 13.08 0.85 3.49
C PHE A 74 13.21 1.47 4.87
N ILE A 75 14.43 1.50 5.40
CA ILE A 75 14.78 2.22 6.62
C ILE A 75 15.78 3.32 6.26
N ASN A 76 15.80 4.39 7.05
CA ASN A 76 16.73 5.49 6.82
C ASN A 76 18.18 4.98 6.84
N ASN A 77 19.01 5.51 5.95
CA ASN A 77 20.44 5.15 5.80
C ASN A 77 20.73 3.71 5.37
N ASN A 78 19.75 2.96 4.85
CA ASN A 78 19.97 1.65 4.25
C ASN A 78 19.54 1.64 2.77
N PRO A 79 20.40 1.18 1.84
CA PRO A 79 20.07 1.16 0.41
C PRO A 79 19.09 0.05 0.03
N ASN A 80 18.89 -0.95 0.89
CA ASN A 80 18.03 -2.08 0.59
C ASN A 80 16.56 -1.65 0.55
N VAL A 81 15.86 -2.16 -0.45
CA VAL A 81 14.43 -1.97 -0.63
C VAL A 81 13.83 -3.34 -0.91
N CYS A 82 12.73 -3.64 -0.25
CA CYS A 82 11.89 -4.80 -0.54
C CYS A 82 10.43 -4.33 -0.61
N ILE A 83 9.54 -5.10 -1.22
CA ILE A 83 8.12 -4.78 -1.32
C ILE A 83 7.38 -5.54 -0.24
N ASP A 84 6.73 -4.81 0.66
CA ASP A 84 5.84 -5.38 1.67
C ASP A 84 4.47 -5.57 1.05
N SER A 85 4.16 -6.83 0.79
CA SER A 85 2.96 -7.29 0.12
C SER A 85 1.89 -7.72 1.13
N ALA A 86 2.27 -7.99 2.39
CA ALA A 86 1.40 -8.59 3.39
C ALA A 86 0.78 -7.54 4.31
N THR A 87 1.58 -6.62 4.86
CA THR A 87 1.02 -5.58 5.73
C THR A 87 0.50 -4.39 4.94
N ALA A 88 1.05 -4.11 3.75
CA ALA A 88 0.56 -3.02 2.89
C ALA A 88 -0.83 -3.30 2.28
N ILE A 89 -1.13 -4.56 1.97
CA ILE A 89 -2.41 -4.98 1.38
C ILE A 89 -3.38 -5.46 2.47
N GLY A 90 -2.89 -6.21 3.45
CA GLY A 90 -3.67 -6.68 4.59
C GLY A 90 -4.58 -7.89 4.28
N TYR A 91 -5.51 -8.11 5.21
CA TYR A 91 -6.39 -9.27 5.25
C TYR A 91 -7.86 -8.84 5.30
N SER A 92 -8.75 -9.69 4.80
CA SER A 92 -10.19 -9.54 4.89
C SER A 92 -10.85 -10.89 5.16
N GLY A 93 -11.99 -10.86 5.84
CA GLY A 93 -12.85 -12.02 6.01
C GLY A 93 -13.91 -11.74 7.05
N ILE A 94 -15.11 -12.23 6.81
CA ILE A 94 -16.20 -12.23 7.78
C ILE A 94 -16.11 -13.55 8.55
N PRO A 95 -15.83 -13.57 9.87
CA PRO A 95 -15.60 -14.81 10.61
C PRO A 95 -16.69 -15.87 10.42
N ASP A 96 -17.96 -15.46 10.38
CA ASP A 96 -19.11 -16.37 10.24
C ASP A 96 -19.27 -16.95 8.83
N VAL A 97 -18.61 -16.36 7.83
CA VAL A 97 -18.72 -16.77 6.41
C VAL A 97 -17.43 -17.41 5.92
N ASP A 98 -16.30 -16.71 6.13
CA ASP A 98 -14.98 -17.07 5.60
C ASP A 98 -14.15 -17.90 6.57
N GLY A 99 -14.54 -17.94 7.85
CA GLY A 99 -13.75 -18.53 8.93
C GLY A 99 -12.54 -17.66 9.25
N LEU A 100 -11.34 -18.11 8.84
CA LEU A 100 -10.10 -17.37 9.07
C LEU A 100 -9.94 -16.25 8.02
N PRO A 101 -9.52 -15.03 8.42
CA PRO A 101 -9.19 -13.96 7.48
C PRO A 101 -8.20 -14.40 6.42
N LYS A 102 -8.49 -14.05 5.16
CA LYS A 102 -7.65 -14.34 4.00
C LYS A 102 -6.90 -13.08 3.59
N ARG A 103 -5.69 -13.27 3.08
CA ARG A 103 -4.90 -12.18 2.52
C ARG A 103 -5.62 -11.62 1.28
N ARG A 104 -5.67 -10.30 1.16
CA ARG A 104 -6.23 -9.66 -0.04
C ARG A 104 -5.21 -9.65 -1.18
N GLU A 105 -5.71 -9.70 -2.42
CA GLU A 105 -4.89 -9.54 -3.62
C GLU A 105 -4.65 -8.06 -3.98
N SER A 106 -5.61 -7.20 -3.62
CA SER A 106 -5.55 -5.76 -3.83
C SER A 106 -6.21 -4.98 -2.68
N ILE A 107 -5.89 -3.69 -2.58
CA ILE A 107 -6.53 -2.76 -1.66
C ILE A 107 -6.76 -1.38 -2.29
N ASP A 108 -7.90 -0.77 -1.98
CA ASP A 108 -8.21 0.60 -2.40
C ASP A 108 -7.24 1.60 -1.75
N ALA A 109 -6.85 2.59 -2.53
CA ALA A 109 -6.03 3.71 -2.13
C ALA A 109 -6.63 5.01 -2.65
N THR A 110 -6.33 6.12 -1.99
CA THR A 110 -6.72 7.46 -2.45
C THR A 110 -5.49 8.25 -2.78
N ALA A 111 -5.51 8.96 -3.91
CA ALA A 111 -4.40 9.77 -4.34
C ALA A 111 -4.81 11.20 -4.65
N TYR A 112 -3.87 12.12 -4.47
CA TYR A 112 -3.97 13.52 -4.88
C TYR A 112 -2.74 13.91 -5.68
N PHE A 113 -2.94 14.49 -6.86
CA PHE A 113 -1.89 14.95 -7.76
C PHE A 113 -2.15 16.39 -8.20
N ASN A 114 -1.17 17.27 -7.96
CA ASN A 114 -1.25 18.68 -8.32
C ASN A 114 -0.40 19.07 -9.54
N GLY A 115 0.07 18.09 -10.31
CA GLY A 115 0.98 18.31 -11.46
C GLY A 115 2.48 18.24 -11.11
N ARG A 116 2.85 18.27 -9.82
CA ARG A 116 4.25 18.20 -9.37
C ARG A 116 4.48 17.15 -8.30
N GLU A 117 3.59 17.06 -7.33
CA GLU A 117 3.64 16.11 -6.23
C GLU A 117 2.41 15.20 -6.31
N LEU A 118 2.64 13.90 -6.17
CA LEU A 118 1.61 12.88 -6.04
C LEU A 118 1.67 12.33 -4.63
N VAL A 119 0.54 12.39 -3.91
CA VAL A 119 0.39 11.84 -2.57
C VAL A 119 -0.59 10.68 -2.66
N ILE A 120 -0.20 9.50 -2.16
CA ILE A 120 -1.07 8.31 -2.12
C ILE A 120 -1.23 7.87 -0.67
N VAL A 121 -2.46 7.65 -0.24
CA VAL A 121 -2.81 7.12 1.08
C VAL A 121 -3.40 5.72 0.92
N VAL A 122 -2.80 4.76 1.63
CA VAL A 122 -3.21 3.36 1.66
C VAL A 122 -3.44 2.96 3.11
N SER A 123 -4.61 2.42 3.43
CA SER A 123 -4.94 1.95 4.78
C SER A 123 -5.31 0.48 4.74
N SER A 124 -4.59 -0.34 5.50
CA SER A 124 -4.71 -1.80 5.54
C SER A 124 -4.88 -2.31 6.97
N MET A 125 -5.32 -3.56 7.10
CA MET A 125 -5.36 -4.27 8.38
C MET A 125 -4.56 -5.55 8.27
N PHE A 126 -3.55 -5.69 9.12
CA PHE A 126 -2.77 -6.91 9.26
C PHE A 126 -3.27 -7.71 10.46
N THR A 127 -3.30 -9.04 10.35
CA THR A 127 -3.57 -9.93 11.49
C THR A 127 -2.60 -11.09 11.51
N ASP A 128 -2.16 -11.48 12.71
CA ASP A 128 -1.24 -12.60 12.93
C ASP A 128 -1.94 -13.98 12.96
N LEU A 129 -3.27 -14.01 12.82
CA LEU A 129 -4.12 -15.21 12.85
C LEU A 129 -3.87 -16.16 14.04
N SER A 130 -3.31 -15.66 15.14
CA SER A 130 -2.73 -16.50 16.19
C SER A 130 -3.71 -17.00 17.26
N ALA A 131 -5.02 -17.06 16.98
CA ALA A 131 -6.03 -17.40 17.98
C ALA A 131 -5.81 -18.79 18.60
N ARG A 132 -5.19 -18.85 19.78
CA ARG A 132 -4.97 -20.07 20.56
C ARG A 132 -6.12 -20.26 21.54
N ARG A 133 -6.98 -21.24 21.28
CA ARG A 133 -7.97 -21.72 22.26
C ARG A 133 -7.32 -22.76 23.17
N GLU A 134 -6.92 -22.35 24.37
CA GLU A 134 -6.66 -23.28 25.48
C GLU A 134 -7.99 -23.54 26.21
N PRO A 135 -8.44 -24.79 26.40
CA PRO A 135 -9.80 -25.10 26.87
C PRO A 135 -10.10 -24.68 28.33
N LEU A 136 -9.09 -24.31 29.11
CA LEU A 136 -9.20 -24.11 30.56
C LEU A 136 -8.49 -22.85 31.10
N SER A 137 -8.05 -21.91 30.26
CA SER A 137 -7.32 -20.71 30.69
C SER A 137 -7.65 -19.45 29.86
N SER A 138 -7.14 -18.30 30.31
CA SER A 138 -7.23 -17.00 29.63
C SER A 138 -6.99 -17.12 28.13
N PHE A 139 -7.85 -16.50 27.31
CA PHE A 139 -7.65 -16.45 25.86
C PHE A 139 -7.06 -15.09 25.46
N ASN A 140 -6.09 -15.14 24.54
CA ASN A 140 -5.66 -13.98 23.77
C ASN A 140 -6.22 -14.12 22.36
N THR A 141 -6.83 -13.06 21.84
CA THR A 141 -7.23 -13.04 20.43
C THR A 141 -6.03 -12.74 19.55
N SER A 142 -6.16 -13.02 18.26
CA SER A 142 -5.23 -12.56 17.24
C SER A 142 -4.94 -11.07 17.39
N LEU A 143 -3.70 -10.69 17.14
CA LEU A 143 -3.29 -9.32 17.03
C LEU A 143 -3.82 -8.75 15.70
N ILE A 144 -4.56 -7.64 15.76
CA ILE A 144 -4.93 -6.85 14.59
C ILE A 144 -4.18 -5.51 14.62
N LEU A 145 -3.51 -5.19 13.52
CA LEU A 145 -2.73 -3.99 13.32
C LEU A 145 -3.34 -3.17 12.16
N PRO A 146 -4.07 -2.08 12.43
CA PRO A 146 -4.37 -1.10 11.40
C PRO A 146 -3.08 -0.37 11.01
N ILE A 147 -2.83 -0.25 9.71
CA ILE A 147 -1.64 0.37 9.15
C ILE A 147 -2.08 1.38 8.11
N THR A 148 -1.51 2.58 8.14
CA THR A 148 -1.73 3.59 7.11
C THR A 148 -0.40 4.08 6.58
N ASN A 149 -0.23 4.01 5.26
CA ASN A 149 0.93 4.48 4.53
C ASN A 149 0.54 5.72 3.73
N THR A 150 1.24 6.83 3.94
CA THR A 150 1.17 7.99 3.05
C THR A 150 2.46 8.07 2.26
N LEU A 151 2.39 7.78 0.97
CA LEU A 151 3.51 7.85 0.04
C LEU A 151 3.52 9.22 -0.62
N ILE A 152 4.68 9.87 -0.66
CA ILE A 152 4.86 11.19 -1.27
C ILE A 152 5.87 11.06 -2.40
N PHE A 153 5.40 11.33 -3.61
CA PHE A 153 6.16 11.22 -4.85
C PHE A 153 6.39 12.59 -5.47
N GLN A 154 7.55 12.76 -6.08
CA GLN A 154 7.82 13.88 -6.97
C GLN A 154 7.72 13.42 -8.42
N PHE A 155 6.89 14.08 -9.21
CA PHE A 155 6.75 13.82 -10.63
C PHE A 155 7.89 14.49 -11.41
N ASN A 156 8.52 13.72 -12.31
CA ASN A 156 9.46 14.23 -13.29
C ASN A 156 8.79 14.23 -14.68
N PRO A 157 8.37 15.40 -15.20
CA PRO A 157 7.66 15.48 -16.47
C PRO A 157 8.55 15.18 -17.68
N GLN A 158 9.88 15.27 -17.56
CA GLN A 158 10.79 15.00 -18.68
C GLN A 158 10.96 13.51 -18.93
N ALA A 159 10.93 12.71 -17.86
CA ALA A 159 11.12 11.26 -17.92
C ALA A 159 9.84 10.47 -17.64
N PHE A 160 8.70 11.15 -17.43
CA PHE A 160 7.39 10.54 -17.15
C PHE A 160 7.45 9.52 -16.00
N LEU A 161 8.13 9.88 -14.91
CA LEU A 161 8.34 9.02 -13.74
C LEU A 161 7.95 9.70 -12.43
N PHE A 162 7.59 8.89 -11.44
CA PHE A 162 7.30 9.32 -10.08
C PHE A 162 8.39 8.81 -9.14
N SER A 163 9.18 9.72 -8.60
CA SER A 163 10.25 9.39 -7.66
C SER A 163 9.71 9.46 -6.24
N LEU A 164 9.69 8.33 -5.52
CA LEU A 164 9.23 8.26 -4.14
C LEU A 164 10.23 8.99 -3.24
N LYS A 165 9.78 10.06 -2.56
CA LYS A 165 10.63 10.88 -1.69
C LYS A 165 10.47 10.53 -0.22
N LYS A 166 9.28 10.10 0.18
CA LYS A 166 8.96 9.88 1.58
C LYS A 166 7.80 8.91 1.73
N ILE A 167 7.87 8.09 2.79
CA ILE A 167 6.71 7.37 3.31
C ILE A 167 6.48 7.84 4.75
N ILE A 168 5.26 8.25 5.05
CA ILE A 168 4.78 8.41 6.43
C ILE A 168 4.05 7.14 6.78
N HIS A 169 4.58 6.42 7.76
CA HIS A 169 4.08 5.12 8.17
C HIS A 169 3.43 5.22 9.55
N ASN A 170 2.12 4.96 9.57
CA ASN A 170 1.27 4.99 10.75
C ASN A 170 0.82 3.59 11.10
N ARG A 171 0.93 3.21 12.37
CA ARG A 171 0.46 1.91 12.88
C ARG A 171 -0.42 2.13 14.10
N GLY A 172 -1.38 1.25 14.27
CA GLY A 172 -2.15 1.08 15.49
C GLY A 172 -2.15 -0.38 15.91
N PHE A 173 -2.69 -0.65 17.08
CA PHE A 173 -2.79 -1.97 17.66
C PHE A 173 -4.15 -2.12 18.31
N THR A 174 -4.84 -3.22 17.99
CA THR A 174 -6.05 -3.64 18.69
C THR A 174 -5.83 -5.03 19.24
N HIS A 175 -6.02 -5.21 20.54
CA HIS A 175 -5.93 -6.50 21.20
C HIS A 175 -7.11 -6.70 22.14
N THR A 176 -7.67 -7.89 22.08
CA THR A 176 -8.74 -8.32 22.96
C THR A 176 -8.23 -9.48 23.80
N SER A 177 -8.40 -9.37 25.12
CA SER A 177 -8.11 -10.46 26.04
C SER A 177 -9.27 -10.65 27.01
N GLY A 178 -9.42 -11.89 27.47
CA GLY A 178 -10.50 -12.25 28.38
C GLY A 178 -10.28 -13.62 29.03
N ALA A 179 -11.18 -13.95 29.95
CA ALA A 179 -11.23 -15.25 30.60
C ALA A 179 -12.60 -15.87 30.41
N THR A 180 -12.66 -17.17 30.13
CA THR A 180 -13.88 -17.92 29.79
C THR A 180 -14.88 -18.07 30.94
N ASN A 181 -14.60 -17.53 32.14
CA ASN A 181 -15.49 -17.54 33.31
C ASN A 181 -15.54 -16.18 34.06
N SER A 182 -15.23 -15.07 33.37
CA SER A 182 -15.23 -13.73 33.98
C SER A 182 -16.61 -13.07 33.95
N ILE A 183 -17.03 -12.46 35.06
CA ILE A 183 -18.22 -11.60 35.16
C ILE A 183 -17.93 -10.21 34.53
N ILE A 184 -16.65 -9.85 34.37
CA ILE A 184 -16.22 -8.62 33.71
C ILE A 184 -16.24 -8.85 32.19
N PRO A 185 -16.93 -7.99 31.41
CA PRO A 185 -16.95 -8.10 29.94
C PRO A 185 -15.53 -8.04 29.38
N PHE A 186 -15.31 -8.69 28.23
CA PHE A 186 -14.03 -8.67 27.54
C PHE A 186 -13.59 -7.23 27.29
N ARG A 187 -12.29 -6.95 27.50
CA ARG A 187 -11.73 -5.62 27.24
C ARG A 187 -11.09 -5.63 25.87
N GLU A 188 -11.70 -4.89 24.95
CA GLU A 188 -11.04 -4.47 23.72
C GLU A 188 -10.19 -3.24 24.01
N THR A 189 -8.91 -3.30 23.71
CA THR A 189 -7.99 -2.16 23.85
C THR A 189 -7.50 -1.77 22.46
N VAL A 190 -7.98 -0.62 21.99
CA VAL A 190 -7.52 0.04 20.77
C VAL A 190 -6.49 1.10 21.18
N LEU A 191 -5.22 0.88 20.88
CA LEU A 191 -4.15 1.82 21.15
C LEU A 191 -3.40 2.15 19.86
N PRO A 192 -3.25 3.44 19.49
CA PRO A 192 -2.32 3.80 18.41
C PRO A 192 -0.90 3.38 18.85
N SER A 193 -0.11 2.77 17.96
CA SER A 193 1.21 2.20 18.28
C SER A 193 2.08 2.22 17.03
N PHE A 194 3.14 3.03 17.03
CA PHE A 194 3.93 3.31 15.83
C PHE A 194 5.28 2.58 15.81
N ASN A 195 5.87 2.24 16.98
CA ASN A 195 7.12 1.50 17.14
C ASN A 195 7.08 0.47 18.28
N GLU A 196 6.17 -0.51 18.24
CA GLU A 196 6.10 -1.62 19.23
C GLU A 196 5.68 -1.19 20.66
N ILE A 197 5.57 0.11 20.92
CA ILE A 197 5.10 0.72 22.18
C ILE A 197 3.77 1.43 21.91
N PRO A 198 2.72 1.18 22.72
CA PRO A 198 1.48 1.95 22.65
C PRO A 198 1.76 3.45 22.89
N GLN A 199 1.18 4.33 22.07
CA GLN A 199 1.34 5.79 22.06
C GLN A 199 2.70 6.27 21.52
N ASP A 200 2.84 6.30 20.19
CA ASP A 200 4.09 6.75 19.55
C ASP A 200 3.81 7.73 18.40
N THR A 201 4.86 8.23 17.76
CA THR A 201 4.79 9.22 16.68
C THR A 201 4.91 8.55 15.31
N PRO A 202 4.29 9.10 14.25
CA PRO A 202 4.43 8.62 12.87
C PRO A 202 5.89 8.40 12.46
N ARG A 203 6.22 7.25 11.88
CA ARG A 203 7.55 7.03 11.30
C ARG A 203 7.63 7.74 9.96
N ILE A 204 8.55 8.70 9.84
CA ILE A 204 8.88 9.34 8.57
C ILE A 204 10.13 8.67 8.00
N LEU A 205 9.94 7.98 6.87
CA LEU A 205 10.99 7.24 6.18
C LEU A 205 11.36 7.95 4.89
N THR A 206 12.66 8.10 4.65
CA THR A 206 13.23 8.64 3.40
C THR A 206 14.16 7.60 2.79
N PRO A 207 13.96 7.23 1.52
CA PRO A 207 14.77 6.19 0.90
C PRO A 207 16.19 6.68 0.66
N ALA A 208 17.19 5.83 0.93
CA ALA A 208 18.59 6.14 0.64
C ALA A 208 18.93 5.94 -0.85
N SER A 209 18.19 5.05 -1.52
CA SER A 209 18.28 4.76 -2.96
C SER A 209 17.08 5.36 -3.71
N SER A 210 17.24 5.66 -5.00
CA SER A 210 16.12 6.14 -5.82
C SER A 210 15.11 5.02 -6.02
N ILE A 211 13.84 5.29 -5.69
CA ILE A 211 12.71 4.40 -5.96
C ILE A 211 11.83 5.12 -6.97
N GLU A 212 11.87 4.66 -8.21
CA GLU A 212 11.24 5.30 -9.35
C GLU A 212 10.11 4.44 -9.88
N TYR A 213 8.92 5.02 -9.92
CA TYR A 213 7.75 4.42 -10.50
C TYR A 213 7.59 4.91 -11.94
N THR A 214 7.40 3.97 -12.86
CA THR A 214 7.14 4.26 -14.27
C THR A 214 5.63 4.26 -14.53
N LEU A 215 5.20 5.11 -15.47
CA LEU A 215 3.83 5.06 -16.00
C LEU A 215 3.66 3.84 -16.90
N GLU A 216 2.57 3.11 -16.72
CA GLU A 216 2.11 2.00 -17.56
C GLU A 216 0.65 2.18 -18.00
#